data_AF-A0A257KXJ7-F1
#
_entry.id   AF-A0A257KXJ7-F1
#
_cell.length_a   1.000
_cell.length_b   1.000
_cell.length_c   1.000
_cell.angle_alpha   90.00
_cell.angle_beta   90.00
_cell.angle_gamma   90.00
#
_symmetry.space_group_name_H-M   'P 1'
#
loop_
_entity.id
_entity.type
_entity.pdbx_description
1 polymer ?
#
loop_
_entity_poly.entity_id
_entity_poly.type
_entity_poly.pdbx_seq_one_letter_code
_entity_poly.pdbx_strand_id
1 'polypeptide(L)'
;MVTLEGILPWIGSLAAFMTSLSYVPQVRNALPRGSTEDLSLKTLIILTAGLGTWIVHGALKEDWVILAGNGVGAALSAFVLGCKLRDMRSTT
;
A
#
# COMPACT_ATOMS: atom_id res chain seq x y z
N MET A 1 -22.31 1.15 27.80
CA MET A 1 -22.63 1.93 26.58
C MET A 1 -21.37 1.91 25.73
N VAL A 2 -21.40 1.33 24.52
CA VAL A 2 -20.25 1.34 23.61
C VAL A 2 -20.13 2.75 23.04
N THR A 3 -18.98 3.40 23.21
CA THR A 3 -18.69 4.73 22.66
C THR A 3 -18.02 4.60 21.29
N LEU A 4 -18.22 5.58 20.42
CA LEU A 4 -17.60 5.62 19.08
C LEU A 4 -16.06 5.50 19.17
N GLU A 5 -15.45 6.18 20.14
CA GLU A 5 -14.03 6.08 20.46
C GLU A 5 -13.56 4.64 20.70
N GLY A 6 -14.40 3.81 21.34
CA GLY A 6 -14.05 2.40 21.62
C GLY A 6 -14.05 1.49 20.39
N ILE A 7 -14.75 1.86 19.31
CA ILE A 7 -14.86 1.04 18.09
C ILE A 7 -13.93 1.49 16.97
N LEU A 8 -13.45 2.75 16.99
CA LEU A 8 -12.60 3.31 15.95
C LEU A 8 -11.33 2.49 15.66
N PRO A 9 -10.56 2.02 16.68
CA PRO A 9 -9.35 1.25 16.41
C PRO A 9 -9.64 -0.10 15.73
N TRP A 10 -10.80 -0.71 16.02
CA TRP A 10 -11.20 -1.98 15.41
C TRP A 10 -11.58 -1.80 13.95
N ILE A 11 -12.35 -0.77 13.64
CA ILE A 11 -12.72 -0.44 12.25
C ILE A 11 -11.46 -0.08 11.45
N GLY A 12 -10.59 0.76 12.00
CA GLY A 12 -9.33 1.13 11.35
C GLY A 12 -8.41 -0.06 11.14
N SER A 13 -8.27 -0.95 12.13
CA SER A 13 -7.44 -2.15 12.01
C SER A 13 -7.99 -3.13 10.97
N LEU A 14 -9.31 -3.31 10.92
CA LEU A 14 -9.95 -4.13 9.89
C LEU A 14 -9.76 -3.53 8.50
N ALA A 15 -9.91 -2.21 8.35
CA ALA A 15 -9.66 -1.51 7.10
C ALA A 15 -8.19 -1.66 6.65
N ALA A 16 -7.23 -1.49 7.55
CA ALA A 16 -5.81 -1.70 7.29
C ALA A 16 -5.49 -3.15 6.90
N PHE A 17 -6.13 -4.12 7.55
CA PHE A 17 -5.98 -5.54 7.23
C PHE A 17 -6.52 -5.88 5.84
N MET A 18 -7.76 -5.47 5.53
CA MET A 18 -8.40 -5.72 4.24
C MET A 18 -7.62 -5.08 3.09
N THR A 19 -7.18 -3.83 3.26
CA THR A 19 -6.36 -3.14 2.25
C THR A 19 -5.00 -3.81 2.08
N SER A 20 -4.34 -4.22 3.17
CA SER A 20 -3.08 -4.98 3.10
C SER A 20 -3.24 -6.30 2.34
N LEU A 21 -4.30 -7.06 2.60
CA LEU A 21 -4.58 -8.30 1.88
C LEU A 21 -4.80 -8.09 0.38
N SER A 22 -5.35 -6.94 -0.02
CA SER A 22 -5.57 -6.62 -1.44
C SER A 22 -4.28 -6.48 -2.26
N TYR A 23 -3.15 -6.24 -1.60
CA TYR A 23 -1.84 -6.19 -2.26
C TYR A 23 -1.25 -7.58 -2.52
N VAL A 24 -1.67 -8.62 -1.79
CA VAL A 24 -1.10 -9.98 -1.94
C VAL A 24 -1.26 -10.51 -3.39
N PRO A 25 -2.45 -10.41 -4.04
CA PRO A 25 -2.58 -10.78 -5.45
C PRO A 25 -1.75 -9.91 -6.38
N GLN A 26 -1.67 -8.59 -6.13
CA GLN A 26 -0.87 -7.67 -6.95
C GLN A 26 0.62 -8.03 -6.91
N VAL A 27 1.17 -8.28 -5.72
CA VAL A 27 2.56 -8.70 -5.54
C VAL A 27 2.80 -10.04 -6.23
N ARG A 28 1.93 -11.02 -6.02
CA ARG A 28 2.06 -12.35 -6.64
C ARG A 28 2.07 -12.26 -8.17
N ASN A 29 1.23 -11.42 -8.75
CA ASN A 29 1.15 -11.25 -10.20
C ASN A 29 2.31 -10.44 -10.78
N ALA A 30 2.90 -9.50 -10.02
CA ALA A 30 4.03 -8.68 -10.46
C ALA A 30 5.41 -9.35 -10.27
N LEU A 31 5.50 -10.37 -9.41
CA LEU A 31 6.74 -11.06 -9.09
C LEU A 31 7.44 -11.68 -10.32
N PRO A 32 6.75 -12.47 -11.18
CA PRO A 32 7.35 -13.02 -12.40
C PRO A 32 7.95 -11.92 -13.29
N ARG A 33 9.02 -12.22 -14.02
CA ARG A 33 9.62 -11.23 -14.93
C ARG A 33 8.72 -11.01 -16.14
N GLY A 34 8.57 -9.75 -16.53
CA GLY A 34 7.79 -9.35 -17.70
C GLY A 34 6.28 -9.43 -17.51
N SER A 35 5.76 -9.66 -16.30
CA SER A 35 4.32 -9.79 -16.05
C SER A 35 3.63 -8.47 -15.67
N THR A 36 4.36 -7.35 -15.67
CA THR A 36 3.82 -6.04 -15.26
C THR A 36 3.36 -5.18 -16.43
N GLU A 37 3.15 -5.73 -17.63
CA GLU A 37 2.77 -4.99 -18.84
C GLU A 37 1.50 -4.15 -18.62
N ASP A 38 0.45 -4.77 -18.09
CA ASP A 38 -0.85 -4.14 -17.81
C ASP A 38 -0.83 -3.13 -16.64
N LEU A 39 0.27 -3.08 -15.87
CA LEU A 39 0.39 -2.15 -14.74
C LEU A 39 0.84 -0.77 -15.19
N SER A 40 0.03 0.24 -14.86
CA SER A 40 0.38 1.66 -15.06
C SER A 40 1.47 2.10 -14.09
N LEU A 41 2.64 2.49 -14.63
CA LEU A 41 3.73 3.08 -13.84
C LEU A 41 3.26 4.33 -13.07
N LYS A 42 2.48 5.20 -13.72
CA LYS A 42 1.99 6.45 -13.12
C LYS A 42 1.12 6.16 -11.90
N THR A 43 0.24 5.15 -12.00
CA THR A 43 -0.63 4.74 -10.90
C THR A 43 0.18 4.26 -9.70
N LEU A 44 1.19 3.41 -9.93
CA LEU A 44 2.04 2.89 -8.86
C LEU A 44 2.85 4.00 -8.17
N ILE A 45 3.37 4.97 -8.93
CA ILE A 45 4.09 6.13 -8.37
C ILE A 45 3.16 6.98 -7.49
N ILE A 46 2.00 7.38 -8.03
CA ILE A 46 1.05 8.23 -7.30
C ILE A 46 0.53 7.52 -6.04
N LEU A 47 0.22 6.22 -6.14
CA LEU A 47 -0.24 5.43 -5.01
C LEU A 47 0.85 5.32 -3.93
N THR A 48 2.09 4.98 -4.31
CA THR A 48 3.21 4.88 -3.37
C THR A 48 3.47 6.22 -2.67
N ALA A 49 3.46 7.33 -3.41
CA ALA A 49 3.63 8.67 -2.84
C ALA A 49 2.47 9.08 -1.92
N GLY A 50 1.24 8.76 -2.30
CA GLY A 50 0.05 9.00 -1.48
C GLY A 50 0.10 8.24 -0.16
N LEU A 51 0.49 6.96 -0.19
CA LEU A 51 0.68 6.15 1.02
C LEU A 51 1.82 6.71 1.90
N GLY A 52 2.92 7.15 1.29
CA GLY A 52 3.99 7.86 1.99
C GLY A 52 3.49 9.14 2.68
N THR A 53 2.58 9.87 2.05
CA THR A 53 1.96 11.07 2.63
C THR A 53 1.03 10.71 3.80
N TRP A 54 0.30 9.60 3.71
CA TRP A 54 -0.51 9.09 4.81
C TRP A 54 0.31 8.65 6.02
N ILE A 55 1.51 8.10 5.81
CA ILE A 55 2.45 7.78 6.91
C ILE A 55 2.80 9.06 7.67
N VAL A 56 3.18 10.13 6.95
CA VAL A 56 3.47 11.43 7.57
C VAL A 56 2.23 11.97 8.31
N HIS A 57 1.06 11.87 7.70
CA HIS A 57 -0.19 12.29 8.35
C HIS A 57 -0.49 11.51 9.64
N GLY A 58 -0.37 10.17 9.61
CA GLY A 58 -0.59 9.31 10.77
C GLY A 58 0.39 9.61 11.90
N ALA A 59 1.66 9.85 11.57
CA ALA A 59 2.66 10.26 12.55
C ALA A 59 2.31 11.59 13.23
N LEU A 60 1.90 12.60 12.43
CA LEU A 60 1.47 13.91 12.95
C LEU A 60 0.17 13.84 13.76
N LYS A 61 -0.65 12.81 13.55
CA LYS A 61 -1.89 12.54 14.29
C LYS A 61 -1.68 11.63 15.51
N GLU A 62 -0.47 11.12 15.72
CA GLU A 62 -0.18 10.09 16.73
C GLU A 62 -1.11 8.86 16.61
N ASP A 63 -1.60 8.59 15.39
CA ASP A 63 -2.51 7.47 15.11
C ASP A 63 -1.72 6.28 14.55
N TRP A 64 -1.50 5.29 15.42
CA TRP A 64 -0.72 4.10 15.06
C TRP A 64 -1.40 3.21 14.02
N VAL A 65 -2.74 3.23 13.94
CA VAL A 65 -3.49 2.41 12.98
C VAL A 65 -3.31 2.98 11.57
N ILE A 66 -3.43 4.31 11.42
CA ILE A 66 -3.17 4.99 10.15
C ILE A 66 -1.70 4.83 9.75
N LEU A 67 -0.78 5.04 10.69
CA LEU A 67 0.66 4.95 10.43
C LEU A 67 1.06 3.54 9.96
N ALA A 68 0.70 2.51 10.74
CA ALA A 68 1.09 1.14 10.44
C ALA A 68 0.40 0.61 9.18
N GLY A 69 -0.91 0.87 9.02
CA GLY A 69 -1.67 0.40 7.86
C GLY A 69 -1.13 0.96 6.54
N ASN A 70 -0.87 2.27 6.49
CA ASN A 70 -0.30 2.89 5.29
C ASN A 70 1.18 2.54 5.11
N GLY A 71 1.92 2.28 6.20
CA GLY A 71 3.28 1.75 6.15
C GLY A 71 3.38 0.42 5.40
N VAL A 72 2.54 -0.54 5.77
CA VAL A 72 2.46 -1.84 5.09
C VAL A 72 2.04 -1.65 3.62
N GLY A 73 1.02 -0.84 3.37
CA GLY A 73 0.57 -0.54 2.00
C GLY A 73 1.69 0.08 1.15
N ALA A 74 2.41 1.06 1.68
CA ALA A 74 3.51 1.75 0.98
C ALA A 74 4.63 0.76 0.63
N ALA A 75 5.01 -0.12 1.55
CA ALA A 75 6.04 -1.12 1.32
C ALA A 75 5.65 -2.10 0.19
N LEU A 76 4.40 -2.60 0.21
CA LEU A 76 3.90 -3.52 -0.81
C LEU A 76 3.73 -2.81 -2.17
N SER A 77 3.22 -1.58 -2.18
CA SER A 77 3.08 -0.78 -3.41
C SER A 77 4.44 -0.44 -4.03
N ALA A 78 5.42 -0.06 -3.20
CA ALA A 78 6.80 0.19 -3.63
C ALA A 78 7.47 -1.08 -4.18
N PHE A 79 7.18 -2.25 -3.60
CA PHE A 79 7.65 -3.53 -4.12
C PHE A 79 7.13 -3.78 -5.56
N VAL A 80 5.81 -3.62 -5.78
CA VAL A 80 5.21 -3.76 -7.11
C VAL A 80 5.75 -2.73 -8.10
N LEU A 81 5.95 -1.48 -7.66
CA LEU A 81 6.62 -0.44 -8.44
C LEU A 81 8.04 -0.86 -8.84
N GLY A 82 8.79 -1.46 -7.93
CA GLY A 82 10.12 -2.04 -8.20
C GLY A 82 10.08 -3.13 -9.27
N CYS A 83 9.09 -4.03 -9.23
CA CYS A 83 8.86 -5.03 -10.28
C CYS A 83 8.57 -4.38 -11.64
N LYS A 84 7.72 -3.36 -11.69
CA LYS A 84 7.43 -2.61 -12.93
C LYS A 84 8.68 -1.96 -13.51
N LEU A 85 9.49 -1.31 -12.68
CA LEU A 85 10.73 -0.67 -13.10
C LEU A 85 11.77 -1.70 -13.59
N ARG A 86 11.85 -2.86 -12.95
CA ARG A 86 12.70 -3.98 -13.39
C ARG A 86 12.30 -4.46 -14.79
N ASP A 87 11.01 -4.68 -15.01
CA ASP A 87 10.52 -5.22 -16.29
C ASP A 87 10.72 -4.21 -17.43
N MET A 88 10.47 -2.91 -17.20
CA MET A 88 10.71 -1.86 -18.20
C MET A 88 12.17 -1.77 -18.66
N ARG A 89 13.13 -2.03 -17.76
CA ARG A 89 14.57 -2.06 -18.10
C ARG A 89 14.97 -3.29 -18.93
N SER A 90 14.16 -4.35 -18.95
CA SER A 90 14.44 -5.56 -19.72
C SER A 90 13.92 -5.49 -21.16
N THR A 91 13.01 -4.54 -21.45
CA THR A 91 12.39 -4.35 -22.78
C THR A 91 13.03 -3.19 -23.56
N THR A 92 13.89 -2.39 -22.91
CA THR A 92 14.68 -1.32 -23.56
C THR A 92 16.07 -1.85 -23.90
#